data_AF-A0A347UD29-F1
#
_entry.id   AF-A0A347UD29-F1
#
_cell.length_a   1.000
_cell.length_b   1.000
_cell.length_c   1.000
_cell.angle_alpha   90.00
_cell.angle_beta   90.00
_cell.angle_gamma   90.00
#
_symmetry.space_group_name_H-M   'P 1'
#
loop_
_entity.id
_entity.type
_entity.pdbx_description
1 polymer ?
#
loop_
_entity_poly.entity_id
_entity_poly.type
_entity_poly.pdbx_seq_one_letter_code
_entity_poly.pdbx_strand_id
1 'polypeptide(L)' 'MAITFDLIKTAKLNKVDPQAWLTWVLERIADHKINRLNELMPWNYSPEE' A
#
# COMPACT_ATOMS: atom_id res chain seq x y z
N MET A 1 -10.30 -13.27 5.69
CA MET A 1 -8.96 -12.76 5.31
C MET A 1 -8.81 -12.75 3.79
N ALA A 2 -9.52 -11.88 3.07
CA ALA A 2 -9.43 -11.78 1.60
C ALA A 2 -8.63 -10.54 1.15
N ILE A 3 -8.85 -9.42 1.85
CA ILE A 3 -8.27 -8.11 1.52
C ILE A 3 -6.73 -8.15 1.43
N THR A 4 -6.05 -8.82 2.37
CA THR A 4 -4.57 -8.86 2.39
C THR A 4 -3.99 -9.60 1.19
N PHE A 5 -4.59 -10.71 0.77
CA PHE A 5 -4.12 -11.47 -0.39
C PHE A 5 -4.36 -10.73 -1.70
N ASP A 6 -5.52 -10.07 -1.84
CA ASP A 6 -5.82 -9.25 -3.02
C ASP A 6 -4.91 -8.01 -3.12
N LEU A 7 -4.60 -7.37 -1.99
CA LEU A 7 -3.68 -6.25 -1.93
C LEU A 7 -2.23 -6.66 -2.27
N ILE A 8 -1.75 -7.78 -1.72
CA ILE A 8 -0.43 -8.34 -2.06
C ILE A 8 -0.34 -8.66 -3.55
N LYS A 9 -1.40 -9.26 -4.13
CA LYS A 9 -1.46 -9.55 -5.56
C LYS A 9 -1.42 -8.26 -6.39
N THR A 10 -2.13 -7.22 -5.95
CA THR A 10 -2.13 -5.90 -6.61
C THR A 10 -0.74 -5.25 -6.57
N ALA A 11 -0.03 -5.31 -5.44
CA ALA A 11 1.34 -4.80 -5.34
C ALA A 11 2.28 -5.51 -6.31
N LYS A 12 2.24 -6.85 -6.36
CA LYS A 12 3.04 -7.65 -7.30
C LYS A 12 2.74 -7.31 -8.76
N LEU A 13 1.47 -7.11 -9.12
CA LEU A 13 1.07 -6.71 -10.47
C LEU A 13 1.61 -5.33 -10.87
N ASN A 14 1.80 -4.43 -9.89
CA ASN A 14 2.39 -3.11 -10.09
C ASN A 14 3.93 -3.10 -9.99
N LYS A 15 4.57 -4.27 -9.89
CA LYS A 15 6.03 -4.42 -9.69
C LYS A 15 6.56 -3.74 -8.43
N VAL A 16 5.70 -3.54 -7.44
CA VAL A 16 6.05 -2.97 -6.14
C VAL A 16 6.30 -4.10 -5.16
N ASP A 17 7.33 -3.95 -4.33
CA ASP A 17 7.58 -4.90 -3.26
C ASP A 17 6.42 -4.88 -2.25
N PRO A 18 5.68 -6.00 -2.07
CA PRO A 18 4.49 -5.99 -1.23
C PRO A 18 4.79 -5.71 0.24
N GLN A 19 5.98 -6.10 0.71
CA GLN A 19 6.38 -5.89 2.09
C GLN A 19 6.73 -4.43 2.34
N ALA A 20 7.55 -3.83 1.47
CA ALA A 20 7.93 -2.42 1.56
C ALA A 20 6.71 -1.49 1.43
N TRP A 21 5.81 -1.77 0.49
CA TRP A 21 4.57 -1.03 0.35
C TRP A 21 3.66 -1.19 1.56
N LEU A 22 3.47 -2.41 2.09
CA LEU A 22 2.62 -2.62 3.26
C LEU A 22 3.17 -1.90 4.49
N THR A 23 4.48 -1.93 4.72
CA THR A 23 5.13 -1.17 5.80
C THR A 23 4.83 0.32 5.66
N TRP A 24 5.05 0.89 4.48
CA TRP A 24 4.78 2.31 4.20
C TRP A 24 3.30 2.68 4.38
N VAL A 25 2.38 1.80 3.98
CA VAL A 25 0.94 1.97 4.23
C VAL A 25 0.63 1.94 5.71
N LEU A 26 1.17 0.97 6.46
CA LEU A 26 0.91 0.83 7.90
C LEU A 26 1.46 2.02 8.71
N GLU A 27 2.58 2.61 8.28
CA GLU A 27 3.15 3.82 8.88
C GLU A 27 2.27 5.05 8.64
N ARG A 28 1.68 5.16 7.43
CA ARG A 28 0.90 6.33 7.05
C ARG A 28 -0.58 6.23 7.41
N ILE A 29 -1.17 5.03 7.43
CA ILE A 29 -2.61 4.82 7.64
C ILE A 29 -3.09 5.30 9.02
N ALA A 30 -2.20 5.36 10.02
CA ALA A 30 -2.52 5.88 11.34
C ALA A 30 -2.87 7.37 11.32
N ASP A 31 -2.17 8.16 10.50
CA ASP A 31 -2.37 9.61 10.36
C ASP A 31 -3.19 9.98 9.10
N HIS A 32 -3.53 8.99 8.26
CA HIS A 32 -4.19 9.22 6.99
C HIS A 32 -5.71 9.18 7.09
N LYS A 33 -6.39 10.12 6.43
CA LYS A 33 -7.86 10.15 6.39
C LYS A 33 -8.38 8.95 5.58
N ILE A 34 -9.38 8.25 6.10
CA ILE A 34 -10.00 7.08 5.44
C ILE A 34 -10.49 7.37 4.01
N ASN A 35 -10.91 8.60 3.72
CA ASN A 35 -11.35 9.02 2.39
C ASN A 35 -10.21 9.17 1.37
N ARG A 36 -8.95 8.99 1.79
CA ARG A 36 -7.75 9.11 0.95
C ARG A 36 -6.96 7.81 0.84
N LEU A 37 -7.56 6.67 1.17
CA LEU A 37 -6.94 5.34 0.99
C LEU A 37 -6.43 5.10 -0.45
N ASN A 38 -7.02 5.76 -1.44
CA ASN A 38 -6.59 5.71 -2.84
C ASN A 38 -5.13 6.20 -3.02
N GLU A 39 -4.66 7.12 -2.18
CA GLU A 39 -3.29 7.62 -2.17
C GLU A 39 -2.31 6.59 -1.60
N LEU A 40 -2.81 5.60 -0.84
CA LEU A 40 -2.02 4.51 -0.27
C LEU A 40 -1.97 3.26 -1.18
N MET A 41 -2.53 3.35 -2.39
CA MET A 41 -2.50 2.27 -3.37
C MET A 41 -1.08 1.99 -3.87
N PRO A 42 -0.77 0.76 -4.27
CA PRO A 42 0.60 0.37 -4.62
C PRO A 42 1.18 1.14 -5.81
N TRP A 43 0.38 1.66 -6.74
CA TRP A 43 0.87 2.51 -7.84
C TRP A 43 1.27 3.93 -7.39
N ASN A 44 0.81 4.38 -6.22
CA ASN A 44 1.22 5.64 -5.60
C ASN A 44 2.37 5.44 -4.60
N TYR A 45 2.86 4.21 -4.44
CA TYR A 45 3.99 3.90 -3.59
C TYR A 45 5.22 4.67 -4.07
N SER A 46 5.71 5.55 -3.21
CA SER A 46 6.95 6.28 -3.41
C SER A 46 7.87 5.92 -2.24
N PRO A 47 8.94 5.14 -2.46
CA PRO A 47 9.99 5.01 -1.46
C PRO A 47 10.61 6.40 -1.33
N GLU A 48 10.29 7.13 -0.26
CA GLU A 48 11.09 8.31 0.11
C GLU A 48 12.54 7.85 0.22
N GLU A 49 13.44 8.50 -0.52
CA GLU A 49 14.91 8.30 -0.48
C GLU A 49 15.50 8.65 0.88
#